data_AF-A0A379FFH1-F1
#
_entry.id   AF-A0A379FFH1-F1
#
_cell.length_a   1.000
_cell.length_b   1.000
_cell.length_c   1.000
_cell.angle_alpha   90.00
_cell.angle_beta   90.00
_cell.angle_gamma   90.00
#
_symmetry.space_group_name_H-M   'P 1'
#
loop_
_entity.id
_entity.type
_entity.pdbx_description
1 polymer ?
#
loop_
_entity_poly.entity_id
_entity_poly.type
_entity_poly.pdbx_seq_one_letter_code
_entity_poly.pdbx_strand_id
1 'polypeptide(L)'
;MEKAFGWPMGPAYLLDVVGIDTANHAQAVMAQGFPDRMGSIDKDVIALLYQQQRYGQKNNHGFYDYTIDKRGKKQKQVDNDIHSLIEHHVGKKQEF
;
A
#
# COMPACT_ATOMS: atom_id res chain seq x y z
N MET A 1 2.62 -4.72 13.03
CA MET A 1 3.35 -4.24 14.22
C MET A 1 4.23 -3.07 13.82
N GLU A 2 3.66 -1.86 13.74
CA GLU A 2 4.49 -0.66 13.59
C GLU A 2 5.33 -0.51 14.88
N LYS A 3 6.60 -0.09 14.76
CA LYS A 3 7.56 0.18 15.86
C LYS A 3 8.35 -1.00 16.47
N ALA A 4 8.12 -2.26 16.10
CA ALA A 4 8.96 -3.35 16.62
C ALA A 4 10.41 -3.31 16.11
N PHE A 5 10.58 -3.02 14.82
CA PHE A 5 11.91 -2.90 14.20
C PHE A 5 12.51 -1.48 14.32
N GLY A 6 11.74 -0.49 14.78
CA GLY A 6 12.20 0.91 14.92
C GLY A 6 11.89 1.84 13.74
N TRP A 7 11.15 1.40 12.71
CA TRP A 7 10.67 2.30 11.67
C TRP A 7 9.64 3.30 12.23
N PRO A 8 9.73 4.60 11.87
CA PRO A 8 8.74 5.60 12.29
C PRO A 8 7.37 5.35 11.65
N MET A 9 7.33 4.72 10.47
CA MET A 9 6.13 4.32 9.74
C MET A 9 6.33 2.93 9.14
N GLY A 10 5.33 2.04 9.27
CA GLY A 10 5.37 0.74 8.60
C GLY A 10 5.23 0.89 7.08
N PRO A 11 5.62 -0.13 6.30
CA PRO A 11 5.69 -0.03 4.83
C PRO A 11 4.35 0.32 4.19
N ALA A 12 3.26 -0.33 4.59
CA ALA A 12 1.92 -0.03 4.07
C ALA A 12 1.49 1.41 4.37
N TYR A 13 1.75 1.89 5.59
CA TYR A 13 1.41 3.27 5.96
C TYR A 13 2.29 4.30 5.23
N LEU A 14 3.57 3.99 5.05
CA LEU A 14 4.48 4.82 4.28
C LEU A 14 4.04 4.94 2.82
N LEU A 15 3.62 3.85 2.19
CA LEU A 15 3.11 3.86 0.81
C LEU A 15 1.84 4.70 0.67
N ASP A 16 0.92 4.64 1.64
CA ASP A 16 -0.28 5.49 1.63
C ASP A 16 0.05 6.99 1.80
N VAL A 17 1.12 7.32 2.53
CA VAL A 17 1.61 8.72 2.66
C VAL A 17 2.23 9.19 1.35
N VAL A 18 3.04 8.36 0.70
CA VAL A 18 3.69 8.66 -0.60
C VAL A 18 2.65 8.78 -1.73
N GLY A 19 1.60 7.97 -1.66
CA GLY A 19 0.60 7.80 -2.71
C GLY A 19 0.86 6.55 -3.53
N ILE A 20 -0.17 5.71 -3.68
CA ILE A 20 -0.07 4.43 -4.40
C ILE A 20 0.12 4.64 -5.90
N ASP A 21 -0.45 5.70 -6.47
CA ASP A 21 -0.20 6.10 -7.85
C ASP A 21 1.27 6.48 -8.08
N THR A 22 1.86 7.24 -7.15
CA THR A 22 3.29 7.56 -7.15
C THR A 22 4.14 6.30 -7.03
N ALA A 23 3.80 5.39 -6.10
CA ALA A 23 4.52 4.15 -5.90
C ALA A 23 4.44 3.23 -7.14
N ASN A 24 3.26 3.10 -7.75
CA ASN A 24 3.05 2.32 -8.96
C ASN A 24 3.87 2.85 -10.15
N HIS A 25 3.98 4.17 -10.29
CA HIS A 25 4.85 4.78 -11.29
C HIS A 25 6.33 4.53 -10.98
N ALA A 26 6.74 4.78 -9.73
CA ALA A 26 8.14 4.63 -9.30
C ALA A 26 8.64 3.19 -9.49
N GLN A 27 7.83 2.18 -9.16
CA GLN A 27 8.25 0.79 -9.36
C GLN A 27 8.46 0.45 -10.84
N ALA A 28 7.65 1.00 -11.76
CA ALA A 28 7.80 0.75 -13.18
C ALA A 28 9.10 1.33 -13.72
N VAL A 29 9.48 2.52 -13.26
CA VAL A 29 10.77 3.15 -13.57
C VAL A 29 11.93 2.29 -13.03
N MET A 30 11.83 1.81 -11.79
CA MET A 30 12.87 0.96 -11.19
C MET A 30 13.01 -0.39 -11.90
N ALA A 31 11.88 -1.00 -12.30
CA ALA A 31 11.87 -2.25 -13.05
C ALA A 31 12.52 -2.10 -14.43
N GLN A 32 12.31 -0.98 -15.11
CA GLN A 32 12.98 -0.67 -16.38
C GLN A 32 14.48 -0.46 -16.19
N GLY A 33 14.89 0.21 -15.10
CA GLY A 33 16.30 0.50 -14.82
C GLY A 33 17.10 -0.73 -14.34
N PHE A 34 16.46 -1.65 -13.63
CA PHE A 34 17.11 -2.81 -13.01
C PHE A 34 16.28 -4.11 -13.17
N PRO A 35 16.00 -4.57 -14.40
CA PRO A 35 15.08 -5.68 -14.65
C PRO A 35 15.49 -6.97 -13.95
N ASP A 36 16.79 -7.26 -13.85
CA ASP A 36 17.30 -8.52 -13.26
C ASP A 36 17.02 -8.68 -11.76
N ARG A 37 16.78 -7.58 -11.04
CA ARG A 37 16.60 -7.59 -9.57
C ARG A 37 15.43 -6.77 -9.04
N MET A 38 14.78 -6.00 -9.90
CA MET A 38 13.60 -5.18 -9.60
C MET A 38 12.53 -5.34 -10.68
N GLY A 39 12.59 -6.41 -11.48
CA GLY A 39 11.56 -6.74 -12.46
C GLY A 39 10.17 -6.87 -11.83
N SER A 40 9.15 -6.86 -12.68
CA SER A 40 7.76 -6.94 -12.25
C SER A 40 7.48 -8.18 -11.42
N ILE A 41 6.63 -8.01 -10.40
CA ILE A 41 6.21 -9.08 -9.49
C ILE A 41 4.81 -9.54 -9.90
N ASP A 42 4.59 -10.85 -9.97
CA ASP A 42 3.25 -11.39 -10.18
C ASP A 42 2.36 -11.06 -8.98
N LYS A 43 1.11 -10.69 -9.27
CA LYS A 43 0.09 -10.33 -8.26
C LYS A 43 0.54 -9.19 -7.34
N ASP A 44 1.12 -8.16 -7.94
CA ASP A 44 1.54 -6.97 -7.21
C ASP A 44 0.35 -6.20 -6.60
N VAL A 45 0.38 -6.09 -5.27
CA VAL A 45 -0.63 -5.38 -4.49
C VAL A 45 -0.65 -3.88 -4.78
N ILE A 46 0.49 -3.26 -5.12
CA ILE A 46 0.54 -1.84 -5.46
C ILE A 46 -0.24 -1.59 -6.76
N ALA A 47 0.00 -2.41 -7.79
CA ALA A 47 -0.77 -2.37 -9.02
C ALA A 47 -2.28 -2.62 -8.79
N LEU A 48 -2.64 -3.59 -7.94
CA LEU A 48 -4.03 -3.86 -7.57
C LEU A 48 -4.71 -2.64 -6.95
N LEU A 49 -4.09 -2.03 -5.93
CA LEU A 49 -4.64 -0.86 -5.25
C LEU A 49 -4.77 0.33 -6.19
N TYR A 50 -3.78 0.54 -7.07
CA TYR A 50 -3.85 1.55 -8.11
C TYR A 50 -5.07 1.34 -9.04
N GLN A 51 -5.30 0.11 -9.51
CA GLN A 51 -6.45 -0.23 -10.36
C GLN A 51 -7.80 -0.03 -9.64
N GLN A 52 -7.84 -0.27 -8.33
CA GLN A 52 -9.01 0.00 -7.48
C GLN A 52 -9.15 1.47 -7.07
N GLN A 53 -8.33 2.37 -7.64
CA GLN A 53 -8.30 3.80 -7.32
C GLN A 53 -8.07 4.09 -5.84
N ARG A 54 -7.32 3.23 -5.15
CA ARG A 54 -6.91 3.44 -3.76
C ARG A 54 -5.54 4.11 -3.75
N TYR A 55 -5.50 5.44 -3.64
CA TYR A 55 -4.28 6.25 -3.76
C TYR A 55 -3.68 6.66 -2.41
N GLY A 56 -4.11 6.04 -1.31
CA GLY A 56 -3.63 6.32 0.03
C GLY A 56 -4.26 7.57 0.61
N GLN A 57 -3.47 8.36 1.34
CA GLN A 57 -3.95 9.58 1.97
C GLN A 57 -4.42 10.64 0.97
N LYS A 58 -4.02 10.54 -0.29
CA LYS A 58 -4.39 11.48 -1.35
C LYS A 58 -5.90 11.52 -1.57
N ASN A 59 -6.56 10.37 -1.59
CA ASN A 59 -8.01 10.25 -1.77
C ASN A 59 -8.70 9.49 -0.63
N ASN A 60 -8.02 9.40 0.51
CA ASN A 60 -8.48 8.78 1.74
C ASN A 60 -8.70 7.27 1.71
N HIS A 61 -8.33 6.59 0.63
CA HIS A 61 -8.47 5.15 0.48
C HIS A 61 -7.16 4.55 -0.01
N GLY A 62 -6.56 3.66 0.77
CA GLY A 62 -5.27 3.01 0.49
C GLY A 62 -5.23 1.60 1.04
N PHE A 63 -4.07 1.23 1.60
CA PHE A 63 -3.98 0.13 2.56
C PHE A 63 -4.81 0.39 3.82
N TYR A 64 -5.03 1.66 4.14
CA TYR A 64 -5.90 2.12 5.20
C TYR A 64 -6.93 3.11 4.66
N ASP A 65 -8.02 3.26 5.41
CA ASP A 65 -8.95 4.37 5.21
C ASP A 65 -8.56 5.55 6.09
N TYR A 66 -8.78 6.75 5.56
CA TYR A 66 -8.43 7.99 6.24
C TYR A 66 -9.64 8.88 6.47
N THR A 67 -9.97 9.10 7.74
CA THR A 67 -11.02 10.04 8.12
C THR A 67 -10.41 11.28 8.75
N ILE A 68 -11.08 12.41 8.65
CA ILE A 68 -10.68 13.63 9.36
C ILE A 68 -11.33 13.63 10.74
N ASP A 69 -10.53 13.79 11.80
CA ASP A 69 -11.07 13.98 13.14
C ASP A 69 -11.63 15.40 13.34
N LYS A 70 -12.25 15.65 14.50
CA LYS A 70 -12.82 16.95 14.85
C LYS A 70 -11.79 18.10 14.87
N ARG A 71 -10.49 17.80 14.86
CA ARG A 71 -9.39 18.77 14.88
C ARG A 71 -8.72 18.92 13.51
N GLY A 72 -9.27 18.31 12.46
CA GLY A 72 -8.71 18.40 11.11
C GLY A 72 -7.56 17.42 10.84
N LYS A 73 -7.22 16.53 11.77
CA LYS A 73 -6.12 15.58 11.60
C LYS A 73 -6.62 14.30 10.93
N LYS A 74 -5.86 13.81 9.95
CA LYS A 74 -6.10 12.50 9.33
C LYS A 74 -5.89 11.39 10.37
N GLN A 75 -6.91 10.55 10.50
CA GLN A 75 -6.90 9.34 11.33
C GLN A 75 -6.88 8.13 10.41
N LYS A 76 -5.92 7.24 10.68
CA LYS A 76 -5.75 5.98 9.97
C LYS A 76 -6.70 4.94 10.56
N GLN A 77 -7.54 4.32 9.74
CA GLN A 77 -8.45 3.25 10.13
C GLN A 77 -8.16 2.00 9.30
N VAL A 78 -8.29 0.83 9.93
CA VAL A 78 -8.18 -0.45 9.22
C VAL A 78 -9.48 -0.67 8.46
N ASP A 79 -9.36 -0.91 7.16
CA ASP A 79 -10.45 -1.33 6.30
C ASP A 79 -10.47 -2.87 6.25
N ASN A 80 -11.61 -3.50 6.53
CA ASN A 80 -11.71 -4.97 6.47
C ASN A 80 -11.82 -5.48 5.02
N ASP A 81 -12.28 -4.65 4.10
CA ASP A 81 -12.44 -5.02 2.69
C ASP A 81 -11.06 -5.14 2.01
N ILE A 82 -10.08 -4.34 2.45
CA ILE A 82 -8.71 -4.40 1.92
C ILE A 82 -8.04 -5.73 2.24
N HIS A 83 -8.28 -6.28 3.42
CA HIS A 83 -7.75 -7.57 3.82
C HIS A 83 -8.28 -8.67 2.90
N SER A 84 -9.59 -8.69 2.69
CA SER A 84 -10.25 -9.63 1.80
C SER A 84 -9.75 -9.48 0.36
N LEU A 85 -9.61 -8.24 -0.13
CA LEU A 85 -9.12 -7.95 -1.48
C LEU A 85 -7.70 -8.49 -1.71
N ILE A 86 -6.79 -8.23 -0.76
CA ILE A 86 -5.40 -8.68 -0.86
C ILE A 86 -5.33 -10.20 -0.80
N GLU A 87 -6.05 -10.84 0.13
CA GLU A 87 -6.07 -12.31 0.27
C GLU A 87 -6.50 -13.00 -1.03
N HIS A 88 -7.54 -12.49 -1.70
CA HIS A 88 -7.99 -13.03 -2.99
C HIS A 88 -6.94 -12.83 -4.11
N HIS A 89 -6.15 -11.76 -4.03
CA HIS A 89 -5.15 -11.45 -5.06
C HIS A 89 -3.87 -12.27 -4.92
N VAL A 90 -3.25 -12.27 -3.73
CA VAL A 90 -1.90 -12.83 -3.53
C VAL A 90 -1.91 -14.34 -3.24
N GLY A 91 -3.05 -14.92 -2.89
CA GLY A 91 -3.20 -16.37 -2.66
C GLY A 91 -3.03 -16.77 -1.19
N LYS A 92 -2.73 -18.06 -0.95
CA LYS A 92 -2.75 -18.64 0.41
C LYS A 92 -1.69 -18.00 1.30
N LYS A 93 -2.11 -17.60 2.50
CA LYS A 93 -1.23 -17.20 3.59
C LYS A 93 -0.25 -18.33 3.90
N GLN A 94 1.04 -18.02 3.92
CA GLN A 94 2.09 -18.92 4.39
C GLN A 94 2.30 -18.68 5.88
N GLU A 95 2.24 -19.75 6.68
CA GLU A 95 2.65 -19.69 8.08
C GLU A 95 4.17 -19.89 8.18
N PHE A 96 4.81 -19.10 9.04
CA PHE A 96 6.26 -19.09 9.28
C PHE A 96 6.55 -19.38 10.74
#